data_AF-A0A7L4CT65-F1
#
_entry.id   AF-A0A7L4CT65-F1
#
_cell.length_a   1.000
_cell.length_b   1.000
_cell.length_c   1.000
_cell.angle_alpha   90.00
_cell.angle_beta   90.00
_cell.angle_gamma   90.00
#
_symmetry.space_group_name_H-M   'P 1'
#
loop_
_entity.id
_entity.type
_entity.pdbx_description
1 polymer ?
#
loop_
_entity_poly.entity_id
_entity_poly.type
_entity_poly.pdbx_seq_one_letter_code
_entity_poly.pdbx_strand_id
1 'polypeptide(L)' 'QNCWQNYLDFHRCQKAMAARGADATPCQWYYRVYKSLCPTEWVTTWDEYRQEGTFPGKI' A
#
# COMPACT_ATOMS: atom_id res chain seq x y z
N GLN A 1 -11.22 10.62 3.50
CA GLN A 1 -10.08 9.81 3.06
C GLN A 1 -9.72 8.86 4.19
N ASN A 2 -9.68 7.55 3.93
CA ASN A 2 -9.50 6.55 4.98
C ASN A 2 -8.12 5.91 4.86
N CYS A 3 -7.46 5.66 5.99
CA CYS A 3 -6.14 5.02 6.08
C CYS A 3 -6.07 3.73 5.24
N TRP A 4 -6.99 2.78 5.50
CA TRP A 4 -7.05 1.47 4.84
C TRP A 4 -7.07 1.57 3.31
N GLN A 5 -7.90 2.45 2.78
CA GLN A 5 -8.04 2.61 1.33
C GLN A 5 -6.74 3.12 0.69
N ASN A 6 -6.06 4.09 1.31
CA ASN A 6 -4.80 4.62 0.78
C ASN A 6 -3.65 3.60 0.85
N TYR A 7 -3.61 2.76 1.89
CA TYR A 7 -2.66 1.66 1.98
C TYR A 7 -2.86 0.66 0.82
N LEU A 8 -4.11 0.25 0.57
CA LEU A 8 -4.44 -0.62 -0.56
C LEU A 8 -4.11 0.02 -1.91
N ASP A 9 -4.47 1.29 -2.11
CA ASP A 9 -4.25 1.98 -3.38
C ASP A 9 -2.76 2.17 -3.68
N PHE A 10 -1.94 2.42 -2.67
CA PHE A 10 -0.48 2.45 -2.83
C PHE A 10 0.04 1.12 -3.38
N HIS A 11 -0.30 0.01 -2.73
CA HIS A 11 0.23 -1.29 -3.14
C HIS A 11 -0.35 -1.79 -4.47
N ARG A 12 -1.63 -1.52 -4.75
CA ARG A 12 -2.24 -1.78 -6.06
C ARG A 12 -1.56 -0.99 -7.16
N CYS A 13 -1.29 0.30 -6.90
CA CYS A 13 -0.58 1.16 -7.83
C CYS A 13 0.83 0.62 -8.08
N GLN A 14 1.60 0.30 -7.04
CA GLN A 14 2.95 -0.27 -7.19
C GLN A 14 2.93 -1.55 -8.03
N LYS A 15 2.00 -2.46 -7.74
CA LYS A 15 1.83 -3.71 -8.51
C LYS A 15 1.51 -3.43 -9.98
N ALA A 16 0.64 -2.46 -10.26
CA ALA A 16 0.29 -2.06 -11.62
C ALA A 16 1.47 -1.43 -12.36
N MET A 17 2.27 -0.59 -11.70
CA MET A 17 3.47 0.02 -12.31
C MET A 17 4.55 -1.02 -12.57
N ALA A 18 4.79 -1.94 -11.62
CA ALA A 18 5.72 -3.04 -11.79
C ALA A 18 5.33 -3.96 -12.96
N ALA A 19 4.05 -4.31 -13.09
CA ALA A 19 3.55 -5.11 -14.22
C ALA A 19 3.73 -4.43 -15.58
N ARG A 20 3.81 -3.09 -15.61
CA ARG A 20 4.05 -2.29 -16.82
C ARG A 20 5.53 -1.96 -17.04
N GLY A 21 6.42 -2.36 -16.13
CA GLY A 21 7.83 -1.94 -16.15
C GLY A 21 8.01 -0.42 -16.01
N ALA A 22 7.05 0.27 -15.40
CA ALA A 22 7.01 1.71 -15.26
C ALA A 22 7.41 2.16 -13.85
N ASP A 23 7.84 3.41 -13.72
CA ASP A 23 8.26 3.99 -12.45
C ASP A 23 7.09 4.23 -11.48
N ALA A 24 7.31 4.01 -10.19
CA ALA A 24 6.26 4.07 -9.18
C ALA A 24 5.98 5.49 -8.65
N THR A 25 6.58 6.55 -9.21
CA THR A 25 6.33 7.95 -8.81
C THR A 25 4.84 8.31 -8.70
N PRO A 26 3.93 7.88 -9.61
CA PRO A 26 2.50 8.17 -9.48
C PRO A 26 1.85 7.62 -8.20
N CYS A 27 2.44 6.58 -7.60
CA CYS A 27 1.94 5.95 -6.38
C CYS A 27 2.34 6.73 -5.10
N GLN A 28 3.29 7.66 -5.21
CA GLN A 28 3.89 8.34 -4.05
C GLN A 28 2.90 9.20 -3.27
N TRP A 29 1.84 9.66 -3.92
CA TRP A 29 0.76 10.38 -3.23
C TRP A 29 0.08 9.49 -2.18
N TYR A 30 -0.34 8.29 -2.56
CA TYR A 30 -0.97 7.33 -1.64
C TYR A 30 -0.02 6.96 -0.50
N TYR A 31 1.27 6.79 -0.79
CA TYR A 31 2.30 6.54 0.21
C TYR A 31 2.31 7.60 1.32
N ARG A 32 2.38 8.88 0.92
CA ARG A 32 2.40 10.00 1.86
C ARG A 32 1.10 10.04 2.67
N VAL A 33 -0.05 9.85 2.03
CA VAL A 33 -1.35 9.92 2.69
C VAL A 33 -1.51 8.80 3.72
N TYR A 34 -1.25 7.53 3.38
CA TYR A 34 -1.43 6.45 4.35
C TYR A 34 -0.39 6.54 5.48
N LYS A 35 0.85 6.98 5.21
CA LYS A 35 1.85 7.20 6.27
C LYS A 35 1.47 8.31 7.25
N SER A 36 0.70 9.31 6.82
CA SER A 36 0.19 10.37 7.69
C SER A 36 -1.08 9.99 8.45
N LEU A 37 -1.92 9.11 7.89
CA LEU A 37 -3.24 8.78 8.46
C LEU A 37 -3.25 7.47 9.27
N CYS A 38 -2.42 6.50 8.90
CA CYS A 38 -2.45 5.16 9.49
C CYS A 38 -1.60 5.10 10.77
N PRO A 39 -2.09 4.46 11.84
CA PRO A 39 -1.24 4.04 12.94
C PRO A 39 -0.09 3.16 12.43
N THR A 40 1.14 3.42 12.91
CA THR A 40 2.33 2.65 12.49
C THR A 40 2.16 1.16 12.74
N GLU A 41 1.60 0.77 13.90
CA GLU A 41 1.33 -0.63 14.24
C GLU A 41 0.48 -1.35 13.18
N TRP A 42 -0.57 -0.69 12.67
CA TRP A 42 -1.42 -1.27 11.64
C TRP A 42 -0.65 -1.50 10.35
N VAL A 43 0.16 -0.52 9.94
CA VAL A 43 0.99 -0.63 8.73
C VAL A 43 1.99 -1.77 8.87
N THR A 44 2.68 -1.87 10.02
CA THR A 44 3.65 -2.94 10.28
C THR A 44 2.98 -4.33 10.21
N THR A 45 1.86 -4.52 10.91
CA THR A 45 1.13 -5.80 10.88
C THR A 45 0.63 -6.15 9.48
N TRP A 46 0.13 -5.16 8.72
CA TRP A 46 -0.30 -5.40 7.35
C TRP A 46 0.87 -5.73 6.41
N ASP A 47 2.04 -5.11 6.63
CA ASP A 47 3.25 -5.39 5.87
C ASP A 47 3.74 -6.83 6.13
N GLU A 48 3.70 -7.29 7.39
CA GLU A 48 4.00 -8.68 7.78
C GLU A 48 3.05 -9.66 7.08
N TYR A 49 1.73 -9.44 7.15
CA TYR A 49 0.76 -10.29 6.47
C TYR A 49 0.95 -10.32 4.95
N ARG A 50 1.42 -9.23 4.33
CA ARG A 50 1.73 -9.22 2.89
C ARG A 50 2.97 -10.05 2.58
N GLN A 51 3.98 -10.02 3.43
CA GLN A 51 5.18 -10.84 3.27
C GLN A 51 4.88 -12.33 3.45
N GLU A 52 3.99 -12.67 4.39
CA GLU A 52 3.54 -14.04 4.64
C GLU A 52 2.50 -14.56 3.64
N GLY A 53 1.93 -13.69 2.81
CA GLY A 53 0.85 -14.04 1.88
C GLY A 53 -0.51 -14.26 2.54
N THR A 54 -0.68 -13.82 3.78
CA THR A 54 -1.90 -13.95 4.60
C THR A 54 -2.73 -12.67 4.64
N PHE A 55 -2.31 -11.62 3.94
CA PHE A 55 -3.00 -10.32 3.94
C PHE A 55 -4.44 -10.42 3.39
N PRO A 56 -5.47 -9.99 4.14
CA PRO A 56 -6.86 -10.19 3.75
C PRO A 56 -7.35 -9.20 2.67
N GLY A 57 -6.61 -8.12 2.42
CA GLY A 57 -6.98 -7.12 1.42
C GLY A 57 -6.55 -7.51 0.00
N LYS A 58 -7.43 -7.26 -0.98
CA LYS A 58 -7.10 -7.49 -2.39
C LYS A 58 -6.15 -6.42 -2.92
N ILE A 59 -4.92 -6.80 -3.26
CA ILE A 59 -3.86 -5.98 -3.87
C ILE A 59 -3.58 -6.41 -5.30
#